data_AF-A0A2V5TR18-F1
#
_entry.id   AF-A0A2V5TR18-F1
#
_cell.length_a   1.000
_cell.length_b   1.000
_cell.length_c   1.000
_cell.angle_alpha   90.00
_cell.angle_beta   90.00
_cell.angle_gamma   90.00
#
_symmetry.space_group_name_H-M   'P 1'
#
loop_
_entity.id
_entity.type
_entity.pdbx_description
1 polymer ?
#
loop_
_entity_poly.entity_id
_entity_poly.type
_entity_poly.pdbx_seq_one_letter_code
_entity_poly.pdbx_strand_id
1 'polypeptide(L)'
;PSEAQRATHEEVLRILISIGPTETMHFQTWSDKAGNAPPLTAVDPVTGVSVTFPDLDVTDELFKKNLIMPEPCPFLDRSLPICSIIRPTQTQGIAMGVVTFLTNMGLFIGQSPAFFALLTQLAQAADHAKHGRG
;
A
#
# COMPACT_ATOMS: atom_id res chain seq x y z
N PRO A 1 -5.04 -4.81 -5.72
CA PRO A 1 -5.85 -6.01 -6.10
C PRO A 1 -7.34 -5.88 -5.75
N SER A 2 -7.68 -5.33 -4.58
CA SER A 2 -9.06 -5.15 -4.12
C SER A 2 -9.96 -4.37 -5.09
N GLU A 3 -9.47 -3.29 -5.69
CA GLU A 3 -10.24 -2.50 -6.65
C GLU A 3 -10.52 -3.27 -7.95
N ALA A 4 -9.56 -4.08 -8.40
CA ALA A 4 -9.73 -4.89 -9.61
C ALA A 4 -10.86 -5.92 -9.43
N GLN A 5 -11.06 -6.43 -8.21
CA GLN A 5 -12.17 -7.33 -7.88
C GLN A 5 -13.53 -6.63 -7.82
N ARG A 6 -13.58 -5.30 -7.91
CA ARG A 6 -14.80 -4.48 -7.87
C ARG A 6 -15.08 -3.72 -9.17
N ALA A 7 -14.06 -3.58 -10.02
CA ALA A 7 -14.18 -2.90 -11.30
C ALA A 7 -15.24 -3.57 -12.19
N THR A 8 -16.17 -2.78 -12.70
CA THR A 8 -17.25 -3.23 -13.60
C THR A 8 -16.94 -2.97 -15.07
N HIS A 9 -16.18 -1.91 -15.36
CA HIS A 9 -15.83 -1.53 -16.73
C HIS A 9 -14.52 -2.18 -17.15
N GLU A 10 -14.47 -2.76 -18.36
CA GLU A 10 -13.29 -3.45 -18.88
C GLU A 10 -12.07 -2.54 -18.97
N GLU A 11 -12.26 -1.26 -19.35
CA GLU A 11 -11.17 -0.29 -19.41
C GLU A 11 -10.60 0.02 -18.02
N VAL A 12 -11.46 0.13 -17.00
CA VAL A 12 -11.03 0.34 -15.61
C VAL A 12 -10.29 -0.89 -15.11
N LEU A 13 -10.79 -2.09 -15.39
CA LEU A 13 -10.10 -3.32 -15.05
C LEU A 13 -8.73 -3.38 -15.73
N ARG A 14 -8.64 -3.04 -17.03
CA ARG A 14 -7.39 -2.97 -17.79
C ARG A 14 -6.40 -2.02 -17.13
N ILE A 15 -6.83 -0.83 -16.73
CA ILE A 15 -6.00 0.12 -16.00
C ILE A 15 -5.48 -0.52 -14.71
N LEU A 16 -6.36 -1.06 -13.87
CA LEU A 16 -6.01 -1.61 -12.57
C LEU A 16 -5.02 -2.79 -12.65
N ILE A 17 -5.21 -3.71 -13.61
CA ILE A 17 -4.31 -4.85 -13.80
C ILE A 17 -2.99 -4.45 -14.47
N SER A 18 -2.95 -3.36 -15.24
CA SER A 18 -1.72 -2.85 -15.86
C SER A 18 -0.87 -2.04 -14.87
N ILE A 19 -1.48 -1.23 -14.00
CA ILE A 19 -0.74 -0.43 -13.00
C ILE A 19 -0.32 -1.25 -11.79
N GLY A 20 -1.12 -2.25 -11.38
CA GLY A 20 -0.90 -3.03 -10.17
C GLY A 20 0.50 -3.68 -10.07
N PRO A 21 1.01 -4.33 -11.14
CA PRO A 21 2.36 -4.88 -11.16
C PRO A 21 3.45 -3.81 -10.99
N THR A 22 3.28 -2.64 -11.62
CA THR A 22 4.22 -1.53 -11.52
C THR A 22 4.32 -1.02 -10.08
N GLU A 23 3.19 -0.80 -9.40
CA GLU A 23 3.20 -0.39 -7.99
C GLU A 23 3.81 -1.45 -7.07
N THR A 24 3.61 -2.74 -7.38
CA THR A 24 4.25 -3.84 -6.64
C THR A 24 5.76 -3.80 -6.80
N MET A 25 6.27 -3.58 -8.01
CA MET A 25 7.71 -3.45 -8.29
C MET A 25 8.32 -2.21 -7.64
N HIS A 26 7.60 -1.08 -7.65
CA HIS A 26 8.03 0.14 -6.97
C HIS A 26 8.19 -0.09 -5.46
N PHE A 27 7.14 -0.62 -4.82
CA PHE A 27 7.18 -0.91 -3.38
C PHE A 27 8.30 -1.89 -3.05
N GLN A 28 8.46 -2.95 -3.85
CA GLN A 28 9.49 -3.96 -3.59
C GLN A 28 10.91 -3.40 -3.73
N THR A 29 11.13 -2.55 -4.73
CA THR A 29 12.41 -1.87 -4.92
C THR A 29 12.70 -0.95 -3.74
N TRP A 30 11.72 -0.15 -3.34
CA TRP A 30 11.85 0.73 -2.18
C TRP A 30 12.13 -0.07 -0.90
N SER A 31 11.40 -1.15 -0.66
CA SER A 31 11.58 -2.01 0.52
C SER A 31 12.97 -2.65 0.55
N ASP A 32 13.47 -3.15 -0.57
CA ASP A 32 14.85 -3.66 -0.68
C ASP A 32 15.88 -2.59 -0.31
N LYS A 33 15.74 -1.38 -0.86
CA LYS A 33 16.67 -0.28 -0.57
C LYS A 33 16.59 0.18 0.89
N ALA A 34 15.38 0.29 1.44
CA ALA A 34 15.17 0.68 2.83
C ALA A 34 15.74 -0.39 3.78
N GLY A 35 15.48 -1.67 3.51
CA GLY A 35 16.03 -2.78 4.30
C GLY A 35 17.56 -2.85 4.26
N ASN A 36 18.17 -2.59 3.10
CA ASN A 36 19.63 -2.61 2.98
C ASN A 36 20.32 -1.32 3.47
N ALA A 37 19.57 -0.30 3.91
CA ALA A 37 20.17 0.94 4.38
C ALA A 37 20.97 0.72 5.68
N PRO A 38 22.18 1.28 5.80
CA PRO A 38 22.92 1.23 7.05
C PRO A 38 22.21 2.06 8.14
N PRO A 39 22.34 1.67 9.42
CA PRO A 39 21.83 2.48 10.52
C PRO A 39 22.49 3.86 10.52
N LEU A 40 21.69 4.90 10.80
CA LEU A 40 22.13 6.29 10.74
C LEU A 40 21.47 7.11 11.84
N THR A 41 22.25 7.89 12.57
CA THR A 41 21.73 8.98 13.40
C THR A 41 22.10 10.31 12.77
N ALA A 42 21.10 11.13 12.47
CA ALA A 42 21.25 12.46 11.94
C ALA A 42 20.76 13.48 12.97
N VAL A 43 21.56 14.52 13.23
CA VAL A 43 21.18 15.64 14.10
C VAL A 43 21.05 16.88 13.23
N ASP A 44 19.89 17.52 13.28
CA ASP A 44 19.66 18.79 12.61
C ASP A 44 20.57 19.86 13.25
N PRO A 45 21.50 20.47 12.48
CA PRO A 45 22.42 21.46 13.04
C PRO A 45 21.73 22.78 13.44
N VAL A 46 20.50 23.03 13.01
CA VAL A 46 19.75 24.27 13.31
C VAL A 46 18.85 24.09 14.53
N THR A 47 18.08 22.99 14.58
CA THR A 47 17.11 22.76 15.66
C THR A 47 17.63 21.85 16.77
N GLY A 48 18.72 21.11 16.54
CA GLY A 48 19.23 20.09 17.45
C GLY A 48 18.38 18.81 17.51
N VAL A 49 17.32 18.71 16.69
CA VAL A 49 16.48 17.51 16.62
C VAL A 49 17.29 16.34 16.07
N SER A 50 17.24 15.20 16.77
CA SER A 50 17.90 13.97 16.34
C SER A 50 16.89 12.98 15.77
N VAL A 51 17.23 12.36 14.65
CA VAL A 51 16.50 11.24 14.05
C VAL A 51 17.45 10.06 13.91
N THR A 52 17.05 8.92 14.47
CA THR A 52 17.79 7.67 14.37
C THR A 52 17.01 6.68 13.51
N PHE A 53 17.66 6.18 12.47
CA PHE A 53 17.26 5.02 11.69
C PHE A 53 18.00 3.81 12.27
N PRO A 54 17.31 2.91 12.98
CA PRO A 54 17.94 1.75 13.60
C PRO A 54 18.32 0.71 12.55
N ASP A 55 19.16 -0.25 12.94
CA ASP A 55 19.32 -1.45 12.14
C ASP A 55 18.02 -2.25 12.20
N LEU A 56 17.44 -2.50 11.02
CA LEU A 56 16.20 -3.26 10.87
C LEU A 56 16.45 -4.77 10.80
N ASP A 57 17.71 -5.23 10.94
CA ASP A 57 18.04 -6.64 10.78
C ASP A 57 17.58 -7.46 11.98
N VAL A 58 17.13 -8.67 11.68
CA VAL A 58 16.61 -9.62 12.68
C VAL A 58 17.12 -11.01 12.34
N THR A 59 17.30 -11.85 13.37
CA THR A 59 17.89 -13.19 13.20
C THR A 59 16.96 -14.17 12.47
N ASP A 60 15.65 -13.91 12.51
CA ASP A 60 14.66 -14.74 11.84
C ASP A 60 14.66 -14.43 10.33
N GLU A 61 14.99 -15.44 9.53
CA GLU A 61 15.01 -15.34 8.07
C GLU A 61 13.66 -14.88 7.50
N LEU A 62 12.55 -15.24 8.13
CA LEU A 62 11.20 -14.89 7.69
C LEU A 62 10.95 -13.37 7.77
N PHE A 63 11.62 -12.70 8.69
CA PHE A 63 11.49 -11.27 8.93
C PHE A 63 12.68 -10.48 8.41
N LYS A 64 13.52 -11.10 7.57
CA LYS A 64 14.68 -10.44 6.98
C LYS A 64 14.24 -9.17 6.22
N LYS A 65 14.89 -8.06 6.55
CA LYS A 65 14.51 -6.70 6.15
C LYS A 65 14.49 -6.41 4.64
N ASN A 66 15.07 -7.28 3.83
CA ASN A 66 15.23 -7.09 2.38
C ASN A 66 14.69 -8.27 1.54
N LEU A 67 13.75 -9.06 2.07
CA LEU A 67 13.11 -10.11 1.28
C LEU A 67 12.37 -9.51 0.08
N ILE A 68 12.60 -10.11 -1.09
CA ILE A 68 11.94 -9.72 -2.35
C ILE A 68 10.49 -10.21 -2.40
N MET A 69 10.21 -11.36 -1.79
CA MET A 69 8.87 -11.94 -1.77
C MET A 69 8.24 -11.69 -0.40
N PRO A 70 6.93 -11.35 -0.36
CA PRO A 70 6.19 -11.31 0.90
C PRO A 70 6.23 -12.67 1.61
N GLU A 71 6.11 -12.64 2.93
CA GLU A 71 5.91 -13.83 3.75
C GLU A 71 4.75 -14.69 3.20
N PRO A 72 4.99 -15.97 2.88
CA PRO A 72 3.95 -16.90 2.46
C PRO A 72 2.86 -17.02 3.52
N CYS A 73 1.60 -17.05 3.11
CA CYS A 73 0.47 -17.26 4.01
C CYS A 73 -0.53 -18.26 3.43
N PRO A 74 -1.42 -18.85 4.26
CA PRO A 74 -2.61 -19.49 3.73
C PRO A 74 -3.39 -18.52 2.85
N PHE A 75 -3.77 -18.97 1.66
CA PHE A 75 -4.55 -18.21 0.70
C PHE A 75 -5.68 -19.08 0.17
N LEU A 76 -6.83 -18.49 -0.19
CA LEU A 76 -8.08 -19.14 -0.64
C LEU A 76 -8.63 -20.24 0.29
N ASP A 77 -7.88 -21.30 0.54
CA ASP A 77 -8.21 -22.44 1.38
C ASP A 77 -6.95 -22.94 2.14
N ARG A 78 -7.11 -23.32 3.41
CA ARG A 78 -5.99 -23.82 4.25
C ARG A 78 -5.52 -25.22 3.88
N SER A 79 -6.27 -25.96 3.07
CA SER A 79 -5.86 -27.24 2.50
C SER A 79 -4.88 -27.10 1.34
N LEU A 80 -4.76 -25.90 0.76
CA LEU A 80 -3.77 -25.58 -0.26
C LEU A 80 -2.43 -25.18 0.38
N PRO A 81 -1.29 -25.39 -0.30
CA PRO A 81 0.00 -24.89 0.17
C PRO A 81 -0.01 -23.37 0.38
N ILE A 82 0.73 -22.90 1.38
CA ILE A 82 0.96 -21.47 1.59
C ILE A 82 1.70 -20.88 0.38
N CYS A 83 1.39 -19.62 0.04
CA CYS A 83 2.07 -18.92 -1.04
C CYS A 83 2.20 -17.42 -0.74
N SER A 84 3.18 -16.78 -1.37
CA SER A 84 3.36 -15.34 -1.29
C SER A 84 2.34 -14.63 -2.19
N ILE A 85 1.54 -13.75 -1.59
CA ILE A 85 0.51 -12.98 -2.28
C ILE A 85 0.60 -11.49 -1.92
N ILE A 86 0.15 -10.63 -2.82
CA ILE A 86 0.01 -9.19 -2.53
C ILE A 86 -1.28 -8.96 -1.74
N ARG A 87 -1.13 -8.61 -0.45
CA ARG A 87 -2.23 -8.29 0.47
C ARG A 87 -2.40 -6.76 0.60
N PRO A 88 -3.60 -6.26 0.96
CA PRO A 88 -4.84 -7.00 1.08
C PRO A 88 -5.49 -7.24 -0.30
N THR A 89 -6.07 -8.43 -0.47
CA THR A 89 -6.82 -8.77 -1.68
C THR A 89 -8.31 -8.46 -1.57
N GLN A 90 -8.86 -8.41 -0.34
CA GLN A 90 -10.29 -8.18 -0.10
C GLN A 90 -10.50 -7.30 1.15
N THR A 91 -10.61 -5.99 0.94
CA THR A 91 -10.87 -5.00 1.99
C THR A 91 -12.10 -4.17 1.66
N GLN A 92 -12.99 -4.01 2.64
CA GLN A 92 -14.14 -3.13 2.58
C GLN A 92 -13.73 -1.73 3.05
N GLY A 93 -14.13 -0.68 2.32
CA GLY A 93 -13.85 0.70 2.73
C GLY A 93 -12.40 1.14 2.50
N ILE A 94 -11.65 0.46 1.62
CA ILE A 94 -10.22 0.71 1.44
C ILE A 94 -9.97 2.05 0.74
N ALA A 95 -10.82 2.46 -0.20
CA ALA A 95 -10.65 3.72 -0.90
C ALA A 95 -10.88 4.90 0.07
N MET A 96 -11.94 4.84 0.89
CA MET A 96 -12.18 5.81 1.95
C MET A 96 -11.10 5.77 3.03
N GLY A 97 -10.60 4.59 3.36
CA GLY A 97 -9.47 4.41 4.28
C GLY A 97 -8.22 5.11 3.78
N VAL A 98 -7.88 4.96 2.50
CA VAL A 98 -6.73 5.63 1.86
C VAL A 98 -6.91 7.14 1.86
N VAL A 99 -8.07 7.66 1.46
CA VAL A 99 -8.33 9.11 1.49
C VAL A 99 -8.20 9.68 2.89
N THR A 100 -8.75 8.99 3.89
CA THR A 100 -8.67 9.40 5.30
C THR A 100 -7.22 9.39 5.78
N PHE A 101 -6.49 8.30 5.52
CA PHE A 101 -5.10 8.14 5.91
C PHE A 101 -4.22 9.26 5.32
N LEU A 102 -4.29 9.46 4.00
CA LEU A 102 -3.47 10.47 3.32
C LEU A 102 -3.81 11.89 3.77
N THR A 103 -5.09 12.17 4.03
CA THR A 103 -5.54 13.46 4.59
C THR A 103 -4.97 13.67 5.99
N ASN A 104 -5.06 12.68 6.87
CA ASN A 104 -4.57 12.76 8.24
C ASN A 104 -3.04 12.89 8.32
N MET A 105 -2.33 12.30 7.35
CA MET A 105 -0.88 12.46 7.18
C MET A 105 -0.48 13.85 6.68
N GLY A 106 -1.45 14.72 6.38
CA GLY A 106 -1.22 16.08 5.91
C GLY A 106 -0.84 16.18 4.43
N LEU A 107 -0.97 15.10 3.64
CA LEU A 107 -0.57 15.09 2.23
C LEU A 107 -1.29 16.17 1.40
N PHE A 108 -2.51 16.52 1.80
CA PHE A 108 -3.37 17.46 1.09
C PHE A 108 -3.53 18.82 1.79
N ILE A 109 -2.62 19.17 2.71
CA ILE A 109 -2.63 20.51 3.33
C ILE A 109 -2.57 21.60 2.24
N GLY A 110 -3.45 22.60 2.35
CA GLY A 110 -3.56 23.70 1.39
C GLY A 110 -4.50 23.46 0.21
N GLN A 111 -5.09 22.27 0.08
CA GLN A 111 -6.10 21.99 -0.94
C GLN A 111 -7.48 22.60 -0.59
N SER A 112 -8.29 22.86 -1.62
CA SER A 112 -9.60 23.48 -1.46
C SER A 112 -10.65 22.52 -0.89
N PRO A 113 -11.73 23.01 -0.26
CA PRO A 113 -12.86 22.16 0.15
C PRO A 113 -13.46 21.35 -1.01
N ALA A 114 -13.48 21.92 -2.22
CA ALA A 114 -13.98 21.23 -3.42
C ALA A 114 -13.11 20.02 -3.81
N PHE A 115 -11.80 20.10 -3.60
CA PHE A 115 -10.88 18.98 -3.81
C PHE A 115 -11.23 17.80 -2.89
N PHE A 116 -11.43 18.07 -1.60
CA PHE A 116 -11.81 17.03 -0.64
C PHE A 116 -13.18 16.44 -0.93
N ALA A 117 -14.15 17.28 -1.33
CA ALA A 117 -15.47 16.81 -1.74
C ALA A 117 -15.39 15.84 -2.93
N LEU A 118 -14.60 16.18 -3.96
CA LEU A 118 -14.39 15.30 -5.10
C LEU A 118 -13.67 14.00 -4.69
N LEU A 119 -12.60 14.10 -3.91
CA LEU A 119 -11.81 12.95 -3.49
C LEU A 119 -12.65 11.96 -2.64
N THR A 120 -13.47 12.47 -1.73
CA THR A 120 -14.42 11.66 -0.96
C THR A 120 -15.46 11.00 -1.86
N GLN A 121 -16.04 11.72 -2.83
CA GLN A 121 -17.02 11.13 -3.76
C GLN A 121 -16.42 9.98 -4.58
N LEU A 122 -15.20 10.16 -5.09
CA LEU A 122 -14.49 9.12 -5.85
C LEU A 122 -14.21 7.88 -4.98
N ALA A 123 -13.75 8.09 -3.75
CA ALA A 123 -13.46 6.99 -2.83
C ALA A 123 -14.73 6.23 -2.42
N GLN A 124 -15.83 6.92 -2.13
CA GLN A 124 -17.13 6.29 -1.89
C GLN A 124 -17.56 5.46 -3.10
N ALA A 125 -17.51 6.02 -4.30
CA ALA A 125 -17.88 5.31 -5.52
C ALA A 125 -17.03 4.03 -5.73
N ALA A 126 -15.71 4.11 -5.49
CA ALA A 126 -14.81 2.96 -5.58
C ALA A 126 -15.13 1.88 -4.53
N ASP A 127 -15.39 2.26 -3.28
CA ASP A 127 -15.75 1.30 -2.22
C ASP A 127 -17.12 0.65 -2.44
N HIS A 128 -18.05 1.38 -3.07
CA HIS A 128 -19.38 0.88 -3.42
C HIS A 128 -19.43 0.08 -4.73
N ALA A 129 -18.34 0.09 -5.53
CA ALA A 129 -18.27 -0.67 -6.76
C ALA A 129 -18.36 -2.17 -6.48
N LYS A 130 -19.09 -2.90 -7.33
CA LYS A 130 -19.30 -4.34 -7.23
C LYS A 130 -19.08 -4.97 -8.58
N HIS A 131 -18.19 -5.96 -8.66
CA HIS A 131 -17.98 -6.72 -9.88
C HIS A 131 -19.20 -7.60 -10.16
N GLY A 132 -19.78 -7.46 -11.36
CA GLY A 132 -20.93 -8.23 -11.81
C GLY A 132 -22.23 -7.94 -11.07
N ARG A 133 -23.00 -6.95 -11.55
CA ARG A 133 -24.47 -7.00 -11.77
C ARG A 133 -24.98 -5.66 -12.30
N GLY A 134 -25.55 -5.71 -13.51
CA GLY A 134 -26.86 -5.08 -13.73
C GLY A 134 -27.95 -5.91 -13.05
#